data_AF-A0A367JUU0-F1
#
_entry.id   AF-A0A367JUU0-F1
#
_cell.length_a   1.000
_cell.length_b   1.000
_cell.length_c   1.000
_cell.angle_alpha   90.00
_cell.angle_beta   90.00
_cell.angle_gamma   90.00
#
_symmetry.space_group_name_H-M   'P 1'
#
loop_
_entity.id
_entity.type
_entity.pdbx_description
1 polymer ?
#
loop_
_entity_poly.entity_id
_entity_poly.type
_entity_poly.pdbx_seq_one_letter_code
_entity_poly.pdbx_strand_id
1 'polypeptide(L)'
;MEKKEPKKPSSRLLGMKFMQRSLEKEVQEQLERERKRVISEAEWVLDTKDIEIQKPKIQIEYQPSYLAFTADATVGRKSFKSFNKQIEKNDEERKAAERENREREQEEAQEASEKAFISDMASIRSVKKKSKKRKAKDTDDQPRKQSKMGFIKPE
;
A
#
# COMPACT_ATOMS: atom_id res chain seq x y z
N MET A 1 47.40 9.16 -43.52
CA MET A 1 47.82 8.42 -42.31
C MET A 1 46.82 7.29 -42.11
N GLU A 2 47.18 6.05 -42.43
CA GLU A 2 46.31 4.90 -42.20
C GLU A 2 46.15 4.64 -40.69
N LYS A 3 44.90 4.59 -40.22
CA LYS A 3 44.56 4.23 -38.85
C LYS A 3 44.78 2.73 -38.69
N LYS A 4 45.82 2.34 -37.94
CA LYS A 4 46.02 0.93 -37.55
C LYS A 4 44.87 0.47 -36.67
N GLU A 5 44.16 -0.57 -37.07
CA GLU A 5 43.13 -1.19 -36.23
C GLU A 5 43.75 -1.78 -34.95
N PRO A 6 43.06 -1.67 -33.80
CA PRO A 6 43.52 -2.28 -32.57
C PRO A 6 43.53 -3.81 -32.69
N LYS A 7 44.66 -4.43 -32.31
CA LYS A 7 44.81 -5.89 -32.34
C LYS A 7 43.80 -6.53 -31.39
N LYS A 8 42.98 -7.44 -31.91
CA LYS A 8 42.02 -8.21 -31.11
C LYS A 8 42.76 -9.08 -30.08
N PRO A 9 42.29 -9.17 -28.83
CA PRO A 9 42.86 -10.05 -27.82
C PRO A 9 42.80 -11.53 -28.23
N SER A 10 43.75 -12.32 -27.74
CA SER A 10 43.85 -13.75 -28.05
C SER A 10 42.65 -14.55 -27.51
N SER A 11 42.29 -15.65 -28.18
CA SER A 11 41.13 -16.49 -27.80
C SER A 11 41.24 -17.03 -26.36
N ARG A 12 42.46 -17.33 -25.90
CA ARG A 12 42.73 -17.80 -24.55
C ARG A 12 42.43 -16.75 -23.49
N LEU A 13 42.67 -15.46 -23.78
CA LEU A 13 42.34 -14.35 -22.89
C LEU A 13 40.83 -14.11 -22.86
N LEU A 14 40.16 -14.15 -24.02
CA LEU A 14 38.70 -14.01 -24.11
C LEU A 14 37.93 -15.11 -23.37
N GLY A 15 38.48 -16.33 -23.36
CA GLY A 15 37.89 -17.47 -22.65
C GLY A 15 38.07 -17.43 -21.12
N MET A 16 38.80 -16.44 -20.57
CA MET A 16 38.94 -16.32 -19.12
C MET A 16 37.64 -15.76 -18.50
N LYS A 17 37.25 -16.32 -17.35
CA LYS A 17 35.98 -15.97 -16.66
C LYS A 17 35.80 -14.47 -16.39
N PHE A 18 36.88 -13.69 -16.24
CA PHE A 18 36.77 -12.25 -16.02
C PHE A 18 36.39 -11.48 -17.28
N MET A 19 36.88 -11.90 -18.46
CA MET A 19 36.45 -11.35 -19.75
C MET A 19 35.03 -11.78 -20.09
N GLN A 20 34.66 -13.02 -19.74
CA GLN A 20 33.31 -13.54 -19.95
C GLN A 20 32.28 -12.80 -19.10
N ARG A 21 32.55 -12.51 -17.82
CA ARG A 21 31.62 -11.77 -16.97
C ARG A 21 31.26 -10.37 -17.49
N SER A 22 32.23 -9.63 -18.06
CA SER A 22 31.93 -8.33 -18.67
C SER A 22 31.08 -8.47 -19.93
N LEU A 23 31.38 -9.46 -20.77
CA LEU A 23 30.62 -9.75 -21.98
C LEU A 23 29.20 -10.26 -21.67
N GLU A 24 29.06 -11.16 -20.70
CA GLU A 24 27.78 -11.68 -20.23
C GLU A 24 26.89 -10.57 -19.68
N LYS A 25 27.47 -9.64 -18.90
CA LYS A 25 26.73 -8.49 -18.39
C LYS A 25 26.23 -7.58 -19.51
N GLU A 26 27.07 -7.32 -20.52
CA GLU A 26 26.69 -6.52 -21.68
C GLU A 26 25.57 -7.20 -22.50
N VAL A 27 25.69 -8.51 -22.75
CA VAL A 27 24.68 -9.31 -23.44
C VAL A 27 23.36 -9.35 -22.66
N GLN A 28 23.43 -9.52 -21.34
CA GLN A 28 22.24 -9.53 -20.49
C GLN A 28 21.55 -8.17 -20.51
N GLU A 29 22.30 -7.07 -20.45
CA GLU A 29 21.74 -5.73 -20.53
C GLU A 29 21.08 -5.46 -21.89
N GLN A 30 21.69 -5.93 -22.99
CA GLN A 30 21.09 -5.85 -24.33
C GLN A 30 19.75 -6.62 -24.39
N LEU A 31 19.73 -7.87 -23.89
CA LEU A 31 18.51 -8.68 -23.81
C LEU A 31 17.42 -8.02 -22.94
N GLU A 32 17.79 -7.40 -21.82
CA GLU A 32 16.85 -6.69 -20.96
C GLU A 32 16.29 -5.44 -21.63
N ARG A 33 17.12 -4.68 -22.38
CA ARG A 33 16.65 -3.53 -23.17
C ARG A 33 15.69 -3.96 -24.27
N GLU A 34 15.99 -5.05 -24.98
CA GLU A 34 15.09 -5.61 -26.01
C GLU A 34 13.77 -6.08 -25.41
N ARG A 35 13.80 -6.78 -24.27
CA ARG A 35 12.58 -7.20 -23.56
C ARG A 35 11.73 -5.99 -23.16
N LYS A 36 12.35 -4.97 -22.55
CA LYS A 36 11.65 -3.73 -22.18
C LYS A 36 11.07 -3.02 -23.40
N ARG A 37 11.81 -2.99 -24.51
CA ARG A 37 11.36 -2.41 -25.78
C ARG A 37 10.12 -3.13 -26.30
N VAL A 38 10.17 -4.45 -26.40
CA VAL A 38 9.02 -5.28 -26.84
C VAL A 38 7.79 -5.06 -25.95
N ILE A 39 7.98 -5.03 -24.63
CA ILE A 39 6.89 -4.75 -23.70
C ILE A 39 6.33 -3.34 -23.93
N SER A 40 7.19 -2.33 -24.04
CA SER A 40 6.75 -0.94 -24.25
C SER A 40 6.07 -0.70 -25.59
N GLU A 41 6.48 -1.43 -26.65
CA GLU A 41 5.83 -1.36 -27.96
C GLU A 41 4.45 -2.05 -27.96
N ALA A 42 4.26 -3.05 -27.09
CA ALA A 42 3.01 -3.77 -26.93
C ALA A 42 2.08 -3.16 -25.86
N GLU A 43 2.60 -2.29 -24.99
CA GLU A 43 1.83 -1.68 -23.91
C GLU A 43 0.84 -0.66 -24.46
N TRP A 44 -0.44 -0.89 -24.22
CA TRP A 44 -1.50 0.04 -24.59
C TRP A 44 -1.80 0.94 -23.38
N VAL A 45 -1.67 2.26 -23.58
CA VAL A 45 -2.02 3.25 -22.56
C VAL A 45 -3.45 3.72 -22.79
N LEU A 46 -4.31 3.52 -21.79
CA LEU A 46 -5.67 4.07 -21.79
C LEU A 46 -5.65 5.45 -21.11
N ASP A 47 -5.98 6.51 -21.85
CA ASP A 47 -6.11 7.86 -21.29
C ASP A 47 -7.40 7.98 -20.47
N THR A 48 -7.29 7.82 -19.15
CA THR A 48 -8.43 7.88 -18.21
C THR A 48 -8.76 9.29 -17.71
N LYS A 49 -8.15 10.34 -18.28
CA LYS A 49 -8.29 11.72 -17.77
C LYS A 49 -9.72 12.27 -17.90
N ASP A 50 -10.47 11.78 -18.88
CA ASP A 50 -11.79 12.34 -19.23
C ASP A 50 -12.97 11.41 -18.89
N ILE A 51 -12.70 10.24 -18.29
CA ILE A 51 -13.72 9.25 -17.97
C ILE A 51 -13.93 9.24 -16.47
N GLU A 52 -14.99 9.91 -16.00
CA GLU A 52 -15.51 9.74 -14.65
C GLU A 52 -16.13 8.34 -14.52
N ILE A 53 -15.26 7.33 -14.39
CA ILE A 53 -15.68 5.96 -14.11
C ILE A 53 -16.31 5.99 -12.71
N GLN A 54 -17.62 5.80 -12.64
CA GLN A 54 -18.32 5.69 -11.36
C GLN A 54 -17.67 4.57 -10.56
N LYS A 55 -17.05 4.94 -9.43
CA LYS A 55 -16.38 3.95 -8.57
C LYS A 55 -17.41 2.90 -8.16
N PRO A 56 -17.09 1.60 -8.27
CA PRO A 56 -18.01 0.56 -7.84
C PRO A 56 -18.34 0.77 -6.36
N LYS A 57 -19.60 0.54 -6.00
CA LYS A 57 -20.10 0.72 -4.62
C LYS A 57 -19.37 -0.17 -3.61
N ILE A 58 -18.77 -1.26 -4.08
CA ILE A 58 -17.98 -2.21 -3.29
C ILE A 58 -16.69 -2.47 -4.07
N GLN A 59 -15.55 -2.23 -3.42
CA GLN A 59 -14.23 -2.54 -3.95
C GLN A 59 -13.84 -3.93 -3.45
N ILE A 60 -13.75 -4.89 -4.37
CA ILE A 60 -13.33 -6.27 -4.08
C ILE A 60 -11.93 -6.44 -4.63
N GLU A 61 -10.97 -6.73 -3.77
CA GLU A 61 -9.60 -7.04 -4.15
C GLU A 61 -9.38 -8.56 -4.11
N TYR A 62 -8.99 -9.13 -5.23
CA TYR A 62 -8.62 -10.55 -5.30
C TYR A 62 -7.16 -10.71 -4.89
N GLN A 63 -6.94 -11.19 -3.68
CA GLN A 63 -5.61 -11.54 -3.21
C GLN A 63 -5.31 -13.01 -3.51
N PRO A 64 -4.14 -13.35 -4.07
CA PRO A 64 -3.76 -14.73 -4.36
C PRO A 64 -3.42 -15.54 -3.10
N SER A 65 -3.34 -14.90 -1.93
CA SER A 65 -2.99 -15.53 -0.66
C SER A 65 -4.06 -15.31 0.40
N TYR A 66 -4.23 -16.32 1.27
CA TYR A 66 -5.18 -16.25 2.39
C TYR A 66 -4.62 -15.54 3.62
N LEU A 67 -3.38 -15.04 3.57
CA LEU A 67 -2.69 -14.48 4.73
C LEU A 67 -3.41 -13.25 5.29
N ALA A 68 -4.07 -12.47 4.44
CA ALA A 68 -4.84 -11.30 4.83
C ALA A 68 -6.09 -11.64 5.67
N PHE A 69 -6.60 -12.88 5.60
CA PHE A 69 -7.76 -13.30 6.37
C PHE A 69 -7.40 -13.85 7.75
N THR A 70 -6.12 -14.16 7.99
CA THR A 70 -5.63 -14.68 9.26
C THR A 70 -5.02 -13.55 10.08
N ALA A 71 -5.57 -13.28 11.26
CA ALA A 71 -5.03 -12.26 12.17
C ALA A 71 -3.58 -12.57 12.60
N ASP A 72 -3.26 -13.85 12.79
CA ASP A 72 -1.95 -14.28 13.31
C ASP A 72 -1.24 -15.17 12.27
N ALA A 73 -0.37 -14.56 11.47
CA ALA A 73 0.48 -15.25 10.49
C ALA A 73 1.59 -16.04 11.18
N THR A 74 1.30 -17.26 11.67
CA THR A 74 2.31 -18.07 12.37
C THR A 74 3.29 -18.76 11.42
N VAL A 75 4.55 -18.85 11.82
CA VAL A 75 5.59 -19.62 11.09
C VAL A 75 5.28 -21.12 11.18
N GLY A 76 5.33 -21.82 10.04
CA GLY A 76 5.03 -23.25 9.98
C GLY A 76 6.12 -24.16 10.58
N ARG A 77 7.38 -23.76 10.48
CA ARG A 77 8.51 -24.52 11.05
C ARG A 77 8.59 -24.26 12.55
N LYS A 78 8.30 -25.29 13.35
CA LYS A 78 8.38 -25.27 14.81
C LYS A 78 9.24 -26.41 15.32
N SER A 79 9.99 -26.17 16.40
CA SER A 79 10.65 -27.22 17.17
C SER A 79 10.10 -27.26 18.59
N PHE A 80 10.24 -28.42 19.22
CA PHE A 80 9.77 -28.67 20.57
C PHE A 80 10.83 -29.37 21.39
N LYS A 81 10.70 -29.28 22.71
CA LYS A 81 11.54 -29.98 23.68
C LYS A 81 13.03 -29.72 23.47
N SER A 82 13.41 -28.51 23.07
CA SER A 82 14.80 -28.10 22.84
C SER A 82 15.52 -28.88 21.73
N PHE A 83 14.78 -29.54 20.82
CA PHE A 83 15.35 -30.29 19.70
C PHE A 83 16.18 -29.39 18.78
N ASN A 84 15.72 -28.15 18.58
CA ASN A 84 16.49 -27.12 17.88
C ASN A 84 16.31 -25.77 18.57
N LYS A 85 17.23 -25.44 19.48
CA LYS A 85 17.20 -24.20 20.26
C LYS A 85 17.21 -22.93 19.40
N GLN A 86 17.80 -22.96 18.20
CA GLN A 86 17.83 -21.79 17.33
C GLN A 86 16.43 -21.46 16.78
N ILE A 87 15.65 -22.47 16.41
CA ILE A 87 14.28 -22.27 15.94
C ILE A 87 13.39 -21.80 17.09
N GLU A 88 13.49 -22.43 18.27
CA GLU A 88 12.69 -22.02 19.44
C GLU A 88 12.99 -20.56 19.83
N LYS A 89 14.26 -20.16 19.83
CA LYS A 89 14.67 -18.77 20.09
C LYS A 89 14.08 -17.80 19.06
N ASN A 90 14.15 -18.13 17.77
CA ASN A 90 13.58 -17.28 16.72
C ASN A 90 12.05 -17.15 16.85
N ASP A 91 11.36 -18.23 17.22
CA ASP A 91 9.92 -18.22 17.45
C ASP A 91 9.54 -17.35 18.67
N GLU A 92 10.35 -17.40 19.74
CA GLU A 92 10.19 -16.56 20.93
C GLU A 92 10.40 -15.07 20.63
N GLU A 93 11.47 -14.73 19.92
CA GLU A 93 11.77 -13.36 19.51
C GLU A 93 10.66 -12.77 18.64
N ARG A 94 10.11 -13.55 17.69
CA ARG A 94 8.98 -13.11 16.86
C ARG A 94 7.72 -12.86 17.68
N LYS A 95 7.38 -13.76 18.60
CA LYS A 95 6.23 -13.58 19.49
C LYS A 95 6.40 -12.40 20.47
N ALA A 96 7.64 -12.06 20.83
CA ALA A 96 7.92 -10.88 21.63
C ALA A 96 7.68 -9.60 20.80
N ALA A 97 8.22 -9.54 19.59
CA ALA A 97 8.02 -8.41 18.68
C ALA A 97 6.54 -8.21 18.29
N GLU A 98 5.79 -9.30 18.08
CA GLU A 98 4.36 -9.23 17.78
C GLU A 98 3.54 -8.68 18.96
N ARG A 99 3.93 -9.02 20.20
CA ARG A 99 3.30 -8.45 21.40
C ARG A 99 3.60 -6.96 21.55
N GLU A 100 4.85 -6.56 21.35
CA GLU A 100 5.25 -5.14 21.41
C GLU A 100 4.52 -4.30 20.35
N ASN A 101 4.43 -4.79 19.11
CA ASN A 101 3.68 -4.09 18.07
C ASN A 101 2.19 -3.97 18.41
N ARG A 102 1.58 -5.03 18.96
CA ARG A 102 0.17 -5.00 19.38
C ARG A 102 -0.07 -4.00 20.51
N GLU A 103 0.85 -3.88 21.46
CA GLU A 103 0.77 -2.89 22.54
C GLU A 103 0.91 -1.47 21.99
N ARG A 104 1.88 -1.25 21.09
CA ARG A 104 2.09 0.04 20.42
C ARG A 104 0.87 0.48 19.59
N GLU A 105 0.27 -0.43 18.82
CA GLU A 105 -0.95 -0.14 18.06
C GLU A 105 -2.12 0.23 18.97
N GLN A 106 -2.22 -0.38 20.15
CA GLN A 106 -3.24 -0.04 21.15
C GLN A 106 -3.00 1.34 21.76
N GLU A 107 -1.75 1.68 22.08
CA GLU A 107 -1.38 3.01 22.57
C GLU A 107 -1.68 4.09 21.50
N GLU A 108 -1.29 3.85 20.25
CA GLU A 108 -1.57 4.78 19.13
C GLU A 108 -3.08 4.94 18.90
N ALA A 109 -3.87 3.87 19.00
CA ALA A 109 -5.33 3.93 18.89
C ALA A 109 -5.97 4.71 20.05
N GLN A 110 -5.47 4.54 21.28
CA GLN A 110 -5.93 5.30 22.44
C GLN A 110 -5.60 6.78 22.29
N GLU A 111 -4.37 7.12 21.90
CA GLU A 111 -3.99 8.51 21.64
C GLU A 111 -4.84 9.17 20.54
N ALA A 112 -5.13 8.44 19.46
CA ALA A 112 -5.98 8.93 18.38
C ALA A 112 -7.41 9.18 18.87
N SER A 113 -7.96 8.29 19.69
CA SER A 113 -9.27 8.43 20.33
C SER A 113 -9.32 9.64 21.27
N GLU A 114 -8.29 9.83 22.09
CA GLU A 114 -8.19 11.00 22.98
C GLU A 114 -8.11 12.31 22.20
N LYS A 115 -7.27 12.38 21.16
CA LYS A 115 -7.15 13.56 20.29
C LYS A 115 -8.48 13.88 19.60
N ALA A 116 -9.20 12.86 19.11
CA ALA A 116 -10.53 13.03 18.52
C ALA A 116 -11.55 13.55 19.54
N PHE A 117 -11.58 12.98 20.75
CA PHE A 117 -12.47 13.41 21.82
C PHE A 117 -12.20 14.86 22.26
N ILE A 118 -10.92 15.26 22.37
CA ILE A 118 -10.52 16.63 22.68
C ILE A 118 -11.01 17.60 21.58
N SER A 119 -10.84 17.23 20.31
CA SER A 119 -11.31 18.02 19.16
C SER A 119 -12.83 18.21 19.20
N ASP A 120 -13.59 17.13 19.44
CA ASP A 120 -15.05 17.17 19.54
C ASP A 120 -15.53 18.04 20.72
N MET A 121 -14.89 17.91 21.88
CA MET A 121 -15.19 18.76 23.04
C MET A 121 -14.88 20.24 22.79
N ALA A 122 -13.77 20.54 22.11
CA ALA A 122 -13.43 21.90 21.72
C ALA A 122 -14.46 22.49 20.75
N SER A 123 -14.91 21.71 19.77
CA SER A 123 -15.98 22.07 18.84
C SER A 123 -17.28 22.40 19.59
N ILE A 124 -17.75 21.53 20.49
CA ILE A 124 -18.99 21.72 21.26
C ILE A 124 -18.92 22.98 22.14
N ARG A 125 -17.77 23.29 22.75
CA ARG A 125 -17.59 24.54 23.51
C ARG A 125 -17.64 25.79 22.63
N SER A 126 -17.16 25.71 21.39
CA SER A 126 -17.17 26.82 20.45
C SER A 126 -18.59 27.17 19.97
N VAL A 127 -19.46 26.16 19.77
CA VAL A 127 -20.87 26.37 19.35
C VAL A 127 -21.70 27.03 20.45
N LYS A 128 -21.45 26.71 21.73
CA LYS A 128 -22.14 27.33 22.88
C LYS A 128 -21.89 28.83 23.04
N LYS A 129 -20.87 29.42 22.39
CA LYS A 129 -20.56 30.87 22.48
C LYS A 129 -21.23 31.75 21.41
N LYS A 130 -21.97 31.18 20.44
CA LYS A 130 -22.63 31.95 19.36
C LYS A 130 -24.17 32.00 19.40
N SER A 131 -24.82 31.71 20.52
CA SER A 131 -26.25 32.04 20.71
C SER A 131 -26.43 33.46 21.25
N LYS A 132 -25.90 34.48 20.54
CA LYS A 132 -26.18 35.90 20.84
C LYS A 132 -27.11 36.44 19.76
N LYS A 133 -28.41 36.46 20.10
CA LYS A 133 -29.54 37.20 19.49
C LYS A 133 -29.48 37.39 17.97
N ARG A 134 -30.15 36.50 17.22
CA ARG A 134 -30.76 36.88 15.94
C ARG A 134 -31.92 37.84 16.25
N LYS A 135 -31.78 39.12 15.89
CA LYS A 135 -32.89 40.05 15.80
C LYS A 135 -33.80 39.54 14.68
N ALA A 136 -35.06 39.27 15.00
CA ALA A 136 -36.09 39.01 14.00
C ALA A 136 -36.22 40.23 13.09
N LYS A 137 -36.00 40.03 11.79
CA LYS A 137 -36.48 40.92 10.74
C LYS A 137 -37.56 40.13 10.03
N ASP A 138 -38.81 40.52 10.26
CA ASP A 138 -39.97 40.02 9.53
C ASP A 138 -39.75 40.22 8.03
N THR A 139 -39.71 39.12 7.29
CA THR A 139 -40.19 39.02 5.92
C THR A 139 -40.67 37.59 5.68
N ASP A 140 -41.94 37.53 5.32
CA ASP A 140 -42.79 36.39 4.95
C ASP A 140 -42.15 35.49 3.86
N ASP A 141 -42.18 34.15 4.04
CA ASP A 141 -42.65 33.16 3.02
C ASP A 141 -42.34 31.68 3.37
N GLN A 142 -43.44 30.93 3.58
CA GLN A 142 -43.70 29.47 3.43
C GLN A 142 -42.90 28.38 4.20
N PRO A 143 -43.59 27.46 4.90
CA PRO A 143 -43.00 26.20 5.36
C PRO A 143 -42.95 25.13 4.24
N ARG A 144 -41.74 24.71 3.84
CA ARG A 144 -41.55 23.51 3.00
C ARG A 144 -41.83 22.25 3.82
N LYS A 145 -42.88 21.52 3.45
CA LYS A 145 -43.25 20.20 4.00
C LYS A 145 -42.12 19.18 3.74
N GLN A 146 -41.67 18.49 4.78
CA GLN A 146 -40.78 17.33 4.65
C GLN A 146 -41.60 16.13 4.14
N SER A 147 -41.26 15.59 2.97
CA SER A 147 -41.80 14.32 2.51
C SER A 147 -41.17 13.18 3.30
N LYS A 148 -42.02 12.32 3.89
CA LYS A 148 -41.58 11.08 4.54
C LYS A 148 -41.09 10.13 3.45
N MET A 149 -39.80 9.81 3.45
CA MET A 149 -39.25 8.77 2.57
C MET A 149 -39.82 7.41 3.02
N GLY A 150 -40.60 6.78 2.14
CA GLY A 150 -41.12 5.44 2.34
C GLY A 150 -40.02 4.39 2.30
N PHE A 151 -40.18 3.35 3.11
CA PHE A 151 -39.29 2.19 3.20
C PHE A 151 -39.28 1.41 1.86
N ILE A 152 -38.11 1.26 1.24
CA ILE A 152 -37.91 0.45 0.03
C ILE A 152 -37.36 -0.91 0.45
N LYS A 153 -38.07 -1.99 0.10
CA LYS A 153 -37.62 -3.37 0.33
C LYS A 153 -36.55 -3.75 -0.71
N PRO A 154 -35.51 -4.52 -0.34
CA PRO A 154 -34.52 -5.04 -1.29
C PRO A 154 -35.09 -6.22 -2.11
N GLU A 155 -34.75 -6.26 -3.40
CA GLU A 155 -34.74 -7.48 -4.23
C GLU A 155 -33.46 -8.29 -3.96
#